data_AF-A8RS98-F1
#
_entry.id   AF-A8RS98-F1
#
_cell.length_a   1.000
_cell.length_b   1.000
_cell.length_c   1.000
_cell.angle_alpha   90.00
_cell.angle_beta   90.00
_cell.angle_gamma   90.00
#
_symmetry.space_group_name_H-M   'P 1'
#
loop_
_entity.id
_entity.type
_entity.pdbx_description
1 polymer ?
#
loop_
_entity_poly.entity_id
_entity_poly.type
_entity_poly.pdbx_seq_one_letter_code
_entity_poly.pdbx_strand_id
1 'polypeptide(L)'
;MLNLSKKPALRRLERIQEIKMIDYSPFWKTLEQSEENWYTLTKKHRVSDSTLHRLKHNMDISMKTVNDLCRILDCDIEDIAVYVPSEKDQLL
;
A
#
# COMPACT_ATOMS: atom_id res chain seq x y z
N MET A 1 24.38 33.68 0.53
CA MET A 1 24.41 32.24 0.17
C MET A 1 24.61 31.44 1.44
N LEU A 2 23.57 30.79 1.96
CA LEU A 2 23.65 29.94 3.16
C LEU A 2 23.64 28.48 2.70
N ASN A 3 24.73 27.78 3.01
CA ASN A 3 25.02 26.43 2.59
C ASN A 3 24.27 25.43 3.50
N LEU A 4 23.22 24.79 2.96
CA LEU A 4 22.23 23.98 3.70
C LEU A 4 22.67 22.53 4.03
N SER A 5 23.94 22.17 3.82
CA SER A 5 24.41 20.78 3.90
C SER A 5 24.59 20.18 5.31
N LYS A 6 24.27 20.86 6.42
CA LYS A 6 24.61 20.37 7.78
C LYS A 6 23.53 20.55 8.85
N LYS A 7 22.32 20.02 8.64
CA LYS A 7 21.37 19.78 9.74
C LYS A 7 20.94 18.30 9.80
N PRO A 8 21.54 17.47 10.67
CA PRO A 8 21.22 16.04 10.75
C PRO A 8 19.78 15.76 11.24
N ALA A 9 19.17 16.68 11.99
CA ALA A 9 17.79 16.55 12.47
C ALA A 9 16.72 16.77 11.39
N LEU A 10 17.01 17.54 10.33
CA LEU A 10 16.06 17.82 9.24
C LEU A 10 15.98 16.68 8.21
N ARG A 11 17.02 15.83 8.11
CA ARG A 11 16.99 14.61 7.29
C ARG A 11 16.05 13.51 7.81
N ARG A 12 15.50 13.66 9.02
CA ARG A 12 14.56 12.68 9.59
C ARG A 12 13.10 12.98 9.23
N LEU A 13 12.75 14.24 8.96
CA LEU A 13 11.40 14.66 8.60
C LEU A 13 11.10 14.52 7.10
N GLU A 14 12.14 14.56 6.25
CA GLU A 14 12.01 14.35 4.78
C GLU A 14 11.91 12.85 4.39
N ARG A 15 11.88 11.93 5.35
CA ARG A 15 11.82 10.47 5.11
C ARG A 15 10.39 9.92 4.98
N ILE A 16 9.36 10.75 5.08
CA ILE A 16 7.94 10.35 4.97
C ILE A 16 7.27 11.02 3.76
N GLN A 17 8.02 11.29 2.70
CA GLN A 17 7.42 11.29 1.37
C GLN A 17 7.65 9.88 0.81
N GLU A 18 6.84 8.96 1.33
CA GLU A 18 6.84 7.54 0.97
C GLU A 18 6.78 7.41 -0.55
N ILE A 19 7.67 6.59 -1.08
CA ILE A 19 7.69 6.17 -2.47
C ILE A 19 6.41 5.37 -2.68
N LYS A 20 5.36 5.99 -3.20
CA LYS A 20 4.13 5.28 -3.54
C LYS A 20 4.19 4.90 -5.01
N MET A 21 4.93 3.83 -5.30
CA MET A 21 4.91 3.17 -6.61
C MET A 21 3.54 2.53 -6.86
N ILE A 22 2.87 2.05 -5.80
CA ILE A 22 1.54 1.42 -5.84
C ILE A 22 0.69 2.02 -4.71
N ASP A 23 -0.49 2.53 -5.03
CA ASP A 23 -1.46 3.02 -4.06
C ASP A 23 -2.60 2.00 -3.85
N TYR A 24 -2.82 1.59 -2.61
CA TYR A 24 -3.91 0.70 -2.22
C TYR A 24 -5.11 1.44 -1.63
N SER A 25 -5.23 2.76 -1.83
CA SER A 25 -6.48 3.47 -1.52
C SER A 25 -7.73 2.83 -2.16
N PRO A 26 -7.69 2.24 -3.38
CA PRO A 26 -8.83 1.50 -3.92
C PRO A 26 -9.24 0.32 -3.02
N PHE A 27 -8.28 -0.51 -2.59
CA PHE A 27 -8.56 -1.65 -1.71
C PHE A 27 -9.34 -1.25 -0.45
N TRP A 28 -8.97 -0.15 0.21
CA TRP A 28 -9.64 0.29 1.44
C TRP A 28 -11.08 0.75 1.19
N LYS A 29 -11.32 1.42 0.05
CA LYS A 29 -12.65 1.80 -0.39
C LYS A 29 -13.50 0.56 -0.71
N THR A 30 -12.93 -0.40 -1.41
CA THR A 30 -13.60 -1.66 -1.76
C THR A 30 -13.93 -2.48 -0.51
N LEU A 31 -13.02 -2.53 0.47
CA LEU A 31 -13.27 -3.18 1.75
C LEU A 31 -14.42 -2.50 2.51
N GLU A 32 -14.45 -1.17 2.58
CA GLU A 32 -15.53 -0.40 3.22
C GLU A 32 -16.90 -0.63 2.56
N GLN A 33 -16.92 -0.89 1.26
CA GLN A 33 -18.14 -1.16 0.49
C GLN A 33 -18.58 -2.63 0.54
N SER A 34 -17.74 -3.52 1.07
CA SER A 34 -18.01 -4.96 1.18
C SER A 34 -18.62 -5.34 2.52
N GLU A 35 -19.05 -6.60 2.67
CA GLU A 35 -19.42 -7.18 3.98
C GLU A 35 -18.20 -7.61 4.81
N GLU A 36 -16.99 -7.52 4.24
CA GLU A 36 -15.75 -7.92 4.86
C GLU A 36 -15.12 -6.76 5.65
N ASN A 37 -14.29 -7.09 6.64
CA ASN A 37 -13.60 -6.12 7.47
C ASN A 37 -12.27 -6.69 7.96
N TRP A 38 -11.50 -5.91 8.73
CA TRP A 38 -10.21 -6.35 9.26
C TRP A 38 -10.26 -7.71 9.98
N TYR A 39 -11.29 -7.92 10.81
CA TYR A 39 -11.44 -9.17 11.55
C TYR A 39 -11.72 -10.34 10.62
N THR A 40 -12.61 -10.18 9.64
CA THR A 40 -12.92 -11.27 8.70
C THR A 40 -11.72 -11.58 7.80
N LEU A 41 -10.99 -10.57 7.33
CA LEU A 41 -9.75 -10.78 6.57
C LEU A 41 -8.72 -11.60 7.37
N THR A 42 -8.49 -11.26 8.63
CA THR A 42 -7.49 -11.96 9.46
C THR A 42 -7.95 -13.33 9.96
N LYS A 43 -9.22 -13.48 10.37
CA LYS A 43 -9.70 -14.68 11.06
C LYS A 43 -10.42 -15.68 10.15
N LYS A 44 -11.24 -15.19 9.21
CA LYS A 44 -12.00 -16.03 8.27
C LYS A 44 -11.14 -16.38 7.05
N HIS A 45 -10.55 -15.37 6.43
CA HIS A 45 -9.79 -15.52 5.17
C HIS A 45 -8.30 -15.74 5.36
N ARG A 46 -7.80 -15.65 6.61
CA ARG A 46 -6.39 -15.87 6.99
C ARG A 46 -5.40 -14.98 6.24
N VAL A 47 -5.82 -13.77 5.86
CA VAL A 47 -4.92 -12.72 5.40
C VAL A 47 -3.97 -12.39 6.54
N SER A 48 -2.66 -12.50 6.30
CA SER A 48 -1.66 -12.29 7.35
C SER A 48 -1.59 -10.82 7.78
N ASP A 49 -1.27 -10.58 9.05
CA ASP A 49 -1.02 -9.23 9.56
C ASP A 49 0.09 -8.50 8.77
N SER A 50 1.09 -9.26 8.27
CA SER A 50 2.14 -8.73 7.40
C SER A 50 1.61 -8.20 6.06
N THR A 51 0.59 -8.84 5.49
CA THR A 51 -0.05 -8.40 4.24
C THR A 51 -0.84 -7.12 4.49
N LEU A 52 -1.64 -7.08 5.56
CA LEU A 52 -2.42 -5.89 5.92
C LEU A 52 -1.52 -4.70 6.26
N HIS A 53 -0.39 -4.95 6.93
CA HIS A 53 0.64 -3.94 7.17
C HIS A 53 1.22 -3.40 5.85
N ARG A 54 1.53 -4.28 4.88
CA ARG A 54 2.01 -3.86 3.55
C ARG A 54 1.01 -2.98 2.82
N LEU A 55 -0.27 -3.38 2.79
CA LEU A 55 -1.35 -2.58 2.19
C LEU A 55 -1.47 -1.19 2.83
N LYS A 56 -1.39 -1.11 4.16
CA LYS A 56 -1.48 0.16 4.90
C LYS A 56 -0.34 1.14 4.58
N HIS A 57 0.83 0.60 4.27
CA HIS A 57 2.06 1.34 4.01
C HIS A 57 2.45 1.39 2.54
N ASN A 58 1.53 1.02 1.63
CA ASN A 58 1.77 1.05 0.18
C ASN A 58 3.03 0.28 -0.25
N MET A 59 3.30 -0.84 0.43
CA MET A 59 4.41 -1.73 0.11
C MET A 59 3.99 -2.77 -0.92
N ASP A 60 4.97 -3.35 -1.62
CA ASP A 60 4.73 -4.41 -2.59
C ASP A 60 3.95 -5.58 -1.98
N ILE A 61 3.05 -6.17 -2.76
CA ILE A 61 2.44 -7.47 -2.47
C ILE A 61 2.56 -8.34 -3.73
N SER A 62 2.39 -9.66 -3.58
CA SER A 62 2.45 -10.56 -4.73
C SER A 62 1.16 -10.49 -5.55
N MET A 63 1.23 -10.77 -6.86
CA MET A 63 0.04 -10.92 -7.69
C MET A 63 -0.89 -12.05 -7.24
N LYS A 64 -0.35 -13.06 -6.55
CA LYS A 64 -1.16 -14.09 -5.89
C LYS A 64 -2.02 -13.47 -4.78
N THR A 65 -1.45 -12.59 -3.97
CA THR A 65 -2.18 -11.85 -2.93
C THR A 65 -3.28 -10.98 -3.54
N VAL A 66 -2.98 -10.26 -4.62
CA VAL A 66 -3.99 -9.47 -5.36
C VAL A 66 -5.15 -10.35 -5.80
N ASN A 67 -4.88 -11.49 -6.44
CA ASN A 67 -5.90 -12.46 -6.85
C ASN A 67 -6.74 -12.95 -5.66
N ASP A 68 -6.11 -13.27 -4.53
CA ASP A 68 -6.83 -13.73 -3.34
C ASP A 68 -7.75 -12.62 -2.80
N LEU A 69 -7.31 -11.36 -2.80
CA LEU A 69 -8.13 -10.22 -2.38
C LEU A 69 -9.31 -9.97 -3.33
N CYS A 70 -9.09 -10.02 -4.65
CA CYS A 70 -10.16 -9.92 -5.64
C CYS A 70 -11.23 -11.00 -5.41
N ARG A 71 -10.84 -12.24 -5.11
CA ARG A 71 -11.78 -13.33 -4.82
C ARG A 71 -12.52 -13.18 -3.49
N ILE A 72 -11.88 -12.59 -2.49
CA ILE A 72 -12.51 -12.33 -1.18
C ILE A 72 -13.54 -11.21 -1.28
N LEU A 73 -13.22 -10.15 -2.04
CA LEU A 73 -14.03 -8.94 -2.14
C LEU A 73 -14.96 -8.91 -3.36
N ASP A 74 -14.88 -9.93 -4.23
CA ASP A 74 -15.64 -10.04 -5.49
C ASP A 74 -15.49 -8.77 -6.37
N CYS A 75 -14.24 -8.43 -6.67
CA CYS A 75 -13.89 -7.18 -7.37
C CYS A 75 -12.77 -7.39 -8.40
N ASP A 76 -12.55 -6.38 -9.23
CA ASP A 76 -11.48 -6.38 -10.23
C ASP A 76 -10.15 -5.92 -9.65
N ILE A 77 -9.05 -6.09 -10.39
CA ILE A 77 -7.71 -5.72 -9.94
C ILE A 77 -7.55 -4.22 -9.63
N GLU A 78 -8.23 -3.38 -10.41
CA GLU A 78 -8.21 -1.91 -10.26
C GLU A 78 -8.93 -1.43 -9.00
N ASP A 79 -9.83 -2.26 -8.44
CA ASP A 79 -10.47 -2.02 -7.14
C ASP A 79 -9.54 -2.33 -5.97
N ILE A 80 -8.37 -2.94 -6.22
CA ILE A 80 -7.36 -3.24 -5.21
C ILE A 80 -6.24 -2.20 -5.22
N ALA A 81 -5.70 -1.88 -6.39
CA ALA A 81 -4.50 -1.06 -6.49
C ALA A 81 -4.45 -0.21 -7.76
N VAL A 82 -3.76 0.92 -7.66
CA VAL A 82 -3.44 1.78 -8.80
C VAL A 82 -1.95 2.09 -8.82
N TYR A 83 -1.35 2.07 -10.01
CA TYR A 83 0.01 2.55 -10.20
C TYR A 83 0.05 4.08 -10.08
N VAL A 84 1.00 4.59 -9.30
CA VAL A 84 1.25 6.03 -9.18
C VAL A 84 2.70 6.30 -9.58
N PRO A 85 2.94 7.04 -10.68
CA PRO A 85 4.29 7.37 -11.12
C PRO A 85 5.10 8.07 -10.04
N SER A 86 6.36 7.68 -9.89
CA SER A 86 7.28 8.28 -8.92
C SER A 86 8.66 8.50 -9.53
N GLU A 87 9.22 9.70 -9.31
CA GLU A 87 10.60 10.05 -9.69
C GLU A 87 11.67 9.18 -8.99
N LYS A 88 11.27 8.39 -8.00
CA LYS A 88 12.11 7.44 -7.27
C LYS A 88 11.92 5.99 -7.74
N ASP A 89 11.17 5.77 -8.83
CA ASP A 89 11.00 4.45 -9.42
C ASP A 89 12.35 3.90 -9.92
N GLN A 90 12.44 2.58 -10.04
CA GLN A 90 13.63 1.92 -10.54
C GLN A 90 13.95 2.38 -11.98
N LEU A 91 15.24 2.49 -12.29
CA LEU A 91 15.67 2.71 -13.67
C LEU A 91 15.31 1.47 -14.50
N LEU A 92 14.68 1.70 -15.66
CA LEU A 92 14.29 0.66 -16.63
C LEU A 92 15.35 0.49 -17.72
#